data_AF-A0A8J3KGM6-F1
#
_entry.id   AF-A0A8J3KGM6-F1
#
_cell.length_a   1.000
_cell.length_b   1.000
_cell.length_c   1.000
_cell.angle_alpha   90.00
_cell.angle_beta   90.00
_cell.angle_gamma   90.00
#
_symmetry.space_group_name_H-M   'P 1'
#
loop_
_entity.id
_entity.type
_entity.pdbx_description
1 polymer ?
#
loop_
_entity_poly.entity_id
_entity_poly.type
_entity_poly.pdbx_seq_one_letter_code
_entity_poly.pdbx_strand_id
1 'polypeptide(L)'
;MRHALPAELRAVGDLAGESCVTCSDTAVPATVVLLLADGLALADAGAGPEEISVALVDARVGDTVLVHAGEAIRVLPEVAG
;
A
#
# COMPACT_ATOMS: atom_id res chain seq x y z
N MET A 1 -39.00 14.79 7.31
CA MET A 1 -38.58 14.88 5.90
C MET A 1 -37.24 14.19 5.79
N ARG A 2 -37.21 13.02 5.13
CA ARG A 2 -36.03 12.18 4.94
C ARG A 2 -35.13 12.83 3.89
N HIS A 3 -33.99 13.39 4.29
CA HIS A 3 -33.00 13.88 3.34
C HIS A 3 -32.33 12.67 2.68
N ALA A 4 -32.62 12.47 1.40
CA ALA A 4 -31.94 11.46 0.58
C ALA A 4 -30.53 11.96 0.27
N LEU A 5 -29.53 11.15 0.63
CA LEU A 5 -28.13 11.36 0.22
C LEU A 5 -28.01 11.09 -1.29
N PRO A 6 -27.29 11.93 -2.06
CA PRO A 6 -27.16 11.76 -3.50
C PRO A 6 -26.25 10.58 -3.87
N ALA A 7 -26.49 10.01 -5.05
CA ALA A 7 -25.87 8.77 -5.56
C ALA A 7 -24.40 8.92 -6.02
N GLU A 8 -23.71 9.97 -5.55
CA GLU A 8 -22.36 10.35 -5.97
C GLU A 8 -21.26 9.93 -4.97
N LEU A 9 -21.62 9.23 -3.88
CA LEU A 9 -20.66 8.41 -3.12
C LEU A 9 -20.41 7.09 -3.86
N ARG A 10 -19.89 7.16 -5.08
CA ARG A 10 -19.25 6.02 -5.74
C ARG A 10 -17.76 6.21 -5.51
N ALA A 11 -17.12 5.29 -4.79
CA ALA A 11 -15.68 5.25 -4.69
C ALA A 11 -15.09 5.25 -6.11
N VAL A 12 -14.51 6.39 -6.52
CA VAL A 12 -13.65 6.48 -7.69
C VAL A 12 -12.30 5.95 -7.25
N GLY A 13 -12.17 4.62 -7.28
CA GLY A 13 -10.88 3.94 -7.28
C GLY A 13 -10.64 3.47 -8.70
N ASP A 14 -10.05 4.33 -9.53
CA ASP A 14 -9.49 3.89 -10.81
C ASP A 14 -8.26 3.01 -10.51
N LEU A 15 -8.23 1.80 -11.09
CA LEU A 15 -7.33 0.68 -10.76
C LEU A 15 -5.86 0.89 -11.17
N ALA A 16 -5.37 2.12 -11.23
CA ALA A 16 -3.97 2.41 -11.58
C ALA A 16 -3.46 3.67 -10.87
N GLY A 17 -3.13 3.54 -9.58
CA GLY A 17 -2.33 4.56 -8.89
C GLY A 17 -3.14 5.72 -8.34
N GLU A 18 -3.85 5.47 -7.24
CA GLU A 18 -4.40 6.53 -6.39
C GLU A 18 -3.27 7.41 -5.86
N SER A 19 -3.14 8.62 -6.41
CA SER A 19 -2.32 9.66 -5.81
C SER A 19 -3.09 10.22 -4.61
N CYS A 20 -2.44 10.25 -3.45
CA CYS A 20 -3.05 10.84 -2.27
C CYS A 20 -3.23 12.35 -2.50
N VAL A 21 -4.44 12.87 -2.32
CA VAL A 21 -4.78 14.30 -2.51
C VAL A 21 -3.93 15.22 -1.62
N THR A 22 -3.41 14.72 -0.50
CA THR A 22 -2.65 15.50 0.49
C THR A 22 -1.16 15.59 0.18
N CYS A 23 -0.55 14.49 -0.28
CA CYS A 23 0.89 14.41 -0.56
C CYS A 23 1.21 14.34 -2.06
N SER A 24 0.20 14.24 -2.94
CA SER A 24 0.30 14.03 -4.39
C SER A 24 1.08 12.78 -4.81
N ASP A 25 1.50 11.93 -3.87
CA ASP A 25 2.25 10.70 -4.12
C ASP A 25 1.31 9.49 -4.25
N THR A 26 1.70 8.58 -5.14
CA THR A 26 0.99 7.32 -5.42
C THR A 26 1.57 6.18 -4.58
N ALA A 27 0.72 5.27 -4.12
CA ALA A 27 1.20 4.06 -3.46
C ALA A 27 1.97 3.16 -4.45
N VAL A 28 3.17 2.73 -4.06
CA VAL A 28 4.07 1.93 -4.91
C VAL A 28 4.13 0.48 -4.44
N PRO A 29 4.08 -0.51 -5.33
CA PRO A 29 4.32 -1.90 -4.96
C PRO A 29 5.80 -2.12 -4.64
N ALA A 30 6.08 -2.76 -3.51
CA ALA A 30 7.42 -3.16 -3.08
C ALA A 30 7.39 -4.58 -2.52
N THR A 31 8.44 -5.37 -2.80
CA THR A 31 8.57 -6.73 -2.32
C THR A 31 9.33 -6.74 -1.00
N VAL A 32 8.77 -7.33 0.06
CA VAL A 32 9.44 -7.45 1.35
C VAL A 32 10.59 -8.44 1.22
N VAL A 33 11.83 -7.99 1.46
CA VAL A 33 13.04 -8.82 1.37
C VAL A 33 13.56 -9.25 2.74
N LEU A 34 13.26 -8.51 3.80
CA LEU A 34 13.66 -8.83 5.17
C LEU A 34 12.71 -8.18 6.18
N LEU A 35 12.34 -8.92 7.23
CA LEU A 35 11.64 -8.35 8.39
C LEU A 35 12.65 -7.91 9.45
N LEU A 36 12.43 -6.74 10.03
CA LEU A 36 13.23 -6.15 11.09
C LEU A 36 12.44 -6.14 12.41
N ALA A 37 13.08 -5.65 13.47
CA ALA A 37 12.39 -5.42 14.74
C ALA A 37 11.35 -4.28 14.63
N ASP A 38 10.50 -4.16 15.64
CA ASP A 38 9.60 -3.01 15.84
C ASP A 38 8.61 -2.74 14.69
N GLY A 39 8.28 -3.77 13.91
CA GLY A 39 7.34 -3.65 12.79
C GLY A 39 7.92 -2.94 11.57
N LEU A 40 9.25 -2.97 11.40
CA LEU A 40 9.95 -2.48 10.21
C LEU A 40 10.32 -3.64 9.27
N ALA A 41 10.59 -3.32 8.01
CA ALA A 41 11.07 -4.25 7.01
C ALA A 41 11.96 -3.54 5.98
N LEU A 42 12.85 -4.30 5.34
CA LEU A 42 13.44 -3.88 4.07
C LEU A 42 12.56 -4.38 2.93
N ALA A 43 12.22 -3.49 2.00
CA ALA A 43 11.46 -3.83 0.81
C ALA A 43 12.09 -3.22 -0.45
N ASP A 44 11.99 -3.92 -1.58
CA ASP A 44 12.55 -3.50 -2.85
C ASP A 44 11.44 -3.19 -3.87
N ALA A 45 11.42 -1.96 -4.36
CA ALA A 45 10.50 -1.48 -5.41
C ALA A 45 11.16 -1.44 -6.82
N GLY A 46 12.33 -2.05 -6.98
CA GLY A 46 13.11 -2.11 -8.22
C GLY A 46 14.31 -1.15 -8.28
N ALA A 47 14.54 -0.36 -7.24
CA ALA A 47 15.68 0.56 -7.12
C ALA A 47 16.69 0.12 -6.03
N GLY A 48 16.43 -1.01 -5.37
CA GLY A 48 17.17 -1.49 -4.20
C GLY A 48 16.32 -1.46 -2.93
N PRO A 49 16.78 -2.13 -1.87
CA PRO A 49 16.04 -2.25 -0.62
C PRO A 49 16.01 -0.95 0.16
N GLU A 50 14.81 -0.53 0.57
CA GLU A 50 14.55 0.61 1.45
C GLU A 50 13.83 0.14 2.72
N GLU A 51 14.06 0.84 3.83
CA GLU A 51 13.37 0.56 5.09
C GLU A 51 11.96 1.16 5.06
N ILE A 52 10.97 0.32 5.36
CA ILE A 52 9.56 0.68 5.44
C ILE A 52 8.95 0.15 6.74
N SER A 53 7.88 0.78 7.20
CA SER A 53 7.03 0.23 8.26
C SER A 53 6.04 -0.77 7.68
N VAL A 54 5.86 -1.88 8.38
CA VAL A 54 4.83 -2.90 8.13
C VAL A 54 3.86 -3.03 9.30
N ALA A 55 3.86 -2.09 10.25
CA ALA A 55 3.06 -2.18 11.47
C ALA A 55 1.54 -2.25 11.22
N LEU A 56 1.06 -1.83 10.05
CA LEU A 56 -0.36 -1.80 9.68
C LEU A 56 -0.85 -3.06 8.96
N VAL A 57 0.05 -3.97 8.59
CA VAL A 57 -0.25 -5.17 7.80
C VAL A 57 0.49 -6.41 8.31
N ASP A 58 -0.07 -7.60 8.11
CA ASP A 58 0.62 -8.86 8.39
C ASP A 58 1.45 -9.28 7.16
N ALA A 59 2.61 -8.64 6.96
CA ALA A 59 3.49 -8.91 5.84
C ALA A 59 4.55 -9.98 6.17
N ARG A 60 4.89 -10.79 5.17
CA ARG A 60 5.95 -11.80 5.22
C ARG A 60 7.03 -11.51 4.20
N VAL A 61 8.22 -12.07 4.41
CA VAL A 61 9.27 -12.04 3.39
C VAL A 61 8.76 -12.72 2.11
N GLY A 62 8.90 -12.03 0.98
CA GLY A 62 8.39 -12.44 -0.32
C GLY A 62 7.05 -11.80 -0.70
N ASP A 63 6.29 -11.24 0.25
CA ASP A 63 5.04 -10.57 -0.06
C ASP A 63 5.30 -9.27 -0.82
N THR A 64 4.42 -8.97 -1.79
CA THR A 64 4.34 -7.64 -2.38
C THR A 64 3.35 -6.80 -1.58
N VAL A 65 3.80 -5.64 -1.11
CA VAL A 65 2.97 -4.68 -0.37
C VAL A 65 2.84 -3.38 -1.14
N LEU A 66 1.73 -2.67 -0.97
CA LEU A 66 1.62 -1.26 -1.39
C LEU A 66 2.16 -0.37 -0.27
N VAL A 67 3.13 0.46 -0.63
CA VAL A 67 3.80 1.39 0.28
C VAL A 67 3.38 2.81 -0.07
N HIS A 68 3.00 3.60 0.94
CA HIS A 68 2.75 5.03 0.81
C HIS A 68 3.47 5.78 1.92
N ALA A 69 4.29 6.77 1.56
CA ALA A 69 5.08 7.56 2.50
C ALA A 69 5.92 6.70 3.48
N GLY A 70 6.43 5.55 3.02
CA GLY A 70 7.22 4.61 3.84
C GLY A 70 6.40 3.63 4.68
N GLU A 71 5.07 3.69 4.65
CA GLU A 71 4.18 2.76 5.35
C GLU A 71 3.55 1.74 4.39
N ALA A 72 3.65 0.45 4.70
CA ALA A 72 2.90 -0.59 4.03
C ALA A 72 1.42 -0.54 4.46
N ILE A 73 0.53 -0.29 3.50
CA ILE A 73 -0.91 -0.11 3.74
C ILE A 73 -1.76 -1.30 3.27
N ARG A 74 -1.18 -2.21 2.48
CA ARG A 74 -1.87 -3.41 1.96
C ARG A 74 -0.87 -4.47 1.51
N VAL A 75 -1.14 -5.74 1.81
CA VAL A 75 -0.52 -6.89 1.14
C VAL A 75 -1.30 -7.22 -0.14
N LEU A 76 -0.60 -7.35 -1.26
CA LEU A 76 -1.20 -7.76 -2.52
C LEU A 76 -1.25 -9.29 -2.62
N PRO A 77 -2.31 -9.86 -3.22
CA PRO A 77 -2.36 -11.29 -3.48
C PRO A 77 -1.25 -11.67 -4.46
N GLU A 78 -0.65 -12.84 -4.25
CA GLU A 78 0.25 -13.45 -5.24
C GLU A 78 -0.52 -13.60 -6.56
N VAL A 79 0.00 -13.02 -7.65
CA VAL A 79 -0.57 -13.25 -8.97
C VAL A 79 -0.07 -14.62 -9.41
N ALA A 80 -0.88 -15.66 -9.18
CA ALA A 80 -0.65 -16.96 -9.78
C ALA A 80 -0.71 -16.81 -11.30
N GLY A 81 0.47 -16.82 -11.93
CA GLY A 81 0.64 -16.84 -13.39
C GLY A 81 0.30 -18.19 -14.01
#